data_AF-A0A962DZV9-F1
#
_entry.id   AF-A0A962DZV9-F1
#
_cell.length_a   1.000
_cell.length_b   1.000
_cell.length_c   1.000
_cell.angle_alpha   90.00
_cell.angle_beta   90.00
_cell.angle_gamma   90.00
#
_symmetry.space_group_name_H-M   'P 1'
#
loop_
_entity.id
_entity.type
_entity.pdbx_description
1 polymer ?
#
loop_
_entity_poly.entity_id
_entity_poly.type
_entity_poly.pdbx_seq_one_letter_code
_entity_poly.pdbx_strand_id
1 'polypeptide(L)'
;PAALAEPNLLSLILAVEQSTKPVVIAVHGVCMGGGLELALGCHYRIAAPGTQVALPEVKIGLVPGAGGTQRLPRAIGLEPAMNMIVSGNPVASELLAAIPGQRLFDQIVDGDLLDAAIAFARSKVGAPLPRLRDLRVKHDNAEAFIAFARLTVGAMAKDYPAPQRCVDCVEAAARKRFDEGIKIEREAFAALMMTPESRALRHAFFGERAAAKIPDVPESTPTREVSKVGVIGAGTMGGGIAMNFLNAGLPVVILETAQEALDRGIATLTRNYESSLKKGKLTPDKLAKRLNLLTPTLDYAALADCDLIIEAVYEEIGVKEKVFKQLDAVAKAGAILASNTSTLNVDTIAGFTARPQDVIGLHFFSPANIMPLLEVVRGKLTAKEVLATAMKVAKRIRKTAVVSGVCDGFIGNR
;
A
#
# COMPACT_ATOMS: atom_id res chain seq x y z
N PRO A 1 -20.26 7.70 -23.52
CA PRO A 1 -20.10 6.84 -22.32
C PRO A 1 -20.59 7.59 -21.07
N ALA A 2 -21.20 6.90 -20.08
CA ALA A 2 -21.63 7.52 -18.82
C ALA A 2 -20.51 8.30 -18.11
N ALA A 3 -19.24 7.89 -18.30
CA ALA A 3 -18.06 8.56 -17.76
C ALA A 3 -17.80 9.99 -18.30
N LEU A 4 -18.50 10.43 -19.36
CA LEU A 4 -18.43 11.80 -19.90
C LEU A 4 -19.73 12.59 -19.63
N ALA A 5 -20.69 12.02 -18.91
CA ALA A 5 -21.94 12.69 -18.62
C ALA A 5 -21.74 13.82 -17.60
N GLU A 6 -22.48 14.91 -17.76
CA GLU A 6 -22.56 15.99 -16.79
C GLU A 6 -23.65 15.70 -15.73
N PRO A 7 -23.51 16.18 -14.49
CA PRO A 7 -22.33 16.88 -13.96
C PRO A 7 -21.16 15.92 -13.72
N ASN A 8 -19.97 16.27 -14.22
CA ASN A 8 -18.71 15.59 -13.91
C ASN A 8 -17.87 16.39 -12.91
N LEU A 9 -16.69 15.88 -12.55
CA LEU A 9 -15.83 16.51 -11.55
C LEU A 9 -15.36 17.92 -11.97
N LEU A 10 -15.16 18.18 -13.27
CA LEU A 10 -14.74 19.50 -13.76
C LEU A 10 -15.84 20.54 -13.55
N SER A 11 -17.08 20.22 -13.90
CA SER A 11 -18.21 21.13 -13.72
C SER A 11 -18.55 21.33 -12.24
N LEU A 12 -18.42 20.28 -11.42
CA LEU A 12 -18.54 20.40 -9.96
C LEU A 12 -17.48 21.35 -9.38
N ILE A 13 -16.21 21.16 -9.74
CA ILE A 13 -15.12 22.04 -9.28
C ILE A 13 -15.36 23.48 -9.72
N LEU A 14 -15.79 23.69 -10.96
CA LEU A 14 -16.08 25.03 -11.47
C LEU A 14 -17.22 25.68 -10.69
N ALA A 15 -18.31 24.94 -10.42
CA ALA A 15 -19.43 25.44 -9.63
C ALA A 15 -19.02 25.81 -8.20
N VAL A 16 -18.17 24.98 -7.57
CA VAL A 16 -17.60 25.26 -6.24
C VAL A 16 -16.72 26.51 -6.27
N GLU A 17 -15.83 26.62 -7.25
CA GLU A 17 -14.86 27.72 -7.39
C GLU A 17 -15.51 29.06 -7.80
N GLN A 18 -16.70 29.01 -8.41
CA GLN A 18 -17.50 30.18 -8.79
C GLN A 18 -18.58 30.53 -7.75
N SER A 19 -18.73 29.74 -6.69
CA SER A 19 -19.74 29.99 -5.67
C SER A 19 -19.54 31.38 -5.02
N THR A 20 -20.63 32.14 -4.90
CA THR A 20 -20.65 33.42 -4.18
C THR A 20 -20.65 33.25 -2.66
N LYS A 21 -20.85 32.02 -2.18
CA LYS A 21 -20.73 31.64 -0.76
C LYS A 21 -19.37 30.98 -0.50
N PRO A 22 -18.76 31.18 0.68
CA PRO A 22 -17.53 30.47 1.04
C PRO A 22 -17.78 28.97 1.05
N VAL A 23 -16.83 28.22 0.48
CA VAL A 23 -16.85 26.75 0.47
C VAL A 23 -15.59 26.29 1.18
N VAL A 24 -15.80 25.61 2.30
CA VAL A 24 -14.74 25.04 3.14
C VAL A 24 -14.83 23.53 3.03
N ILE A 25 -13.72 22.88 2.68
CA ILE A 25 -13.63 21.42 2.71
C ILE A 25 -12.85 20.96 3.95
N ALA A 26 -13.44 20.03 4.68
CA ALA A 26 -12.84 19.34 5.81
C ALA A 26 -12.25 18.01 5.34
N VAL A 27 -10.93 17.88 5.33
CA VAL A 27 -10.24 16.67 4.84
C VAL A 27 -9.69 15.83 6.01
N HIS A 28 -10.01 14.54 6.02
CA HIS A 28 -9.50 13.58 7.00
C HIS A 28 -9.23 12.22 6.34
N GLY A 29 -8.33 11.44 6.93
CA GLY A 29 -8.02 10.08 6.48
C GLY A 29 -7.29 10.04 5.14
N VAL A 30 -8.04 10.10 4.03
CA VAL A 30 -7.51 9.97 2.67
C VAL A 30 -8.11 11.04 1.75
N CYS A 31 -7.27 11.89 1.18
CA CYS A 31 -7.64 12.90 0.19
C CYS A 31 -6.76 12.73 -1.06
N MET A 32 -7.23 11.92 -2.01
CA MET A 32 -6.41 11.53 -3.17
C MET A 32 -7.13 11.70 -4.51
N GLY A 33 -6.35 11.96 -5.55
CA GLY A 33 -6.81 12.12 -6.93
C GLY A 33 -7.93 13.14 -7.04
N GLY A 34 -9.05 12.77 -7.67
CA GLY A 34 -10.22 13.64 -7.80
C GLY A 34 -10.76 14.23 -6.49
N GLY A 35 -10.57 13.56 -5.35
CA GLY A 35 -10.93 14.12 -4.04
C GLY A 35 -10.05 15.31 -3.63
N LEU A 36 -8.75 15.25 -3.94
CA LEU A 36 -7.84 16.38 -3.76
C LEU A 36 -8.08 17.46 -4.82
N GLU A 37 -8.40 17.10 -6.06
CA GLU A 37 -8.76 18.07 -7.11
C GLU A 37 -10.02 18.87 -6.73
N LEU A 38 -11.02 18.21 -6.13
CA LEU A 38 -12.18 18.89 -5.56
C LEU A 38 -11.76 19.84 -4.43
N ALA A 39 -10.92 19.38 -3.51
CA ALA A 39 -10.44 20.21 -2.40
C ALA A 39 -9.70 21.46 -2.88
N LEU A 40 -8.87 21.32 -3.92
CA LEU A 40 -8.15 22.42 -4.55
C LEU A 40 -9.10 23.42 -5.24
N GLY A 41 -10.29 22.99 -5.67
CA GLY A 41 -11.34 23.85 -6.20
C GLY A 41 -12.11 24.67 -5.15
N CYS A 42 -12.10 24.24 -3.89
CA CYS A 42 -12.75 24.97 -2.79
C CYS A 42 -12.05 26.30 -2.49
N HIS A 43 -12.74 27.19 -1.79
CA HIS A 43 -12.14 28.46 -1.34
C HIS A 43 -11.14 28.21 -0.22
N TYR A 44 -11.52 27.36 0.75
CA TYR A 44 -10.72 27.05 1.92
C TYR A 44 -10.67 25.54 2.19
N ARG A 45 -9.59 25.09 2.83
CA ARG A 45 -9.33 23.69 3.18
C ARG A 45 -8.82 23.59 4.62
N ILE A 46 -9.45 22.72 5.40
CA ILE A 46 -9.02 22.38 6.77
C ILE A 46 -8.74 20.89 6.81
N ALA A 47 -7.64 20.48 7.42
CA ALA A 47 -7.25 19.08 7.48
C ALA A 47 -7.06 18.57 8.90
N ALA A 48 -7.38 17.31 9.14
CA ALA A 48 -6.92 16.58 10.32
C ALA A 48 -5.48 16.07 10.11
N PRO A 49 -4.64 16.02 11.16
CA PRO A 49 -3.34 15.37 11.10
C PRO A 49 -3.44 13.89 10.68
N GLY A 50 -2.36 13.36 10.10
CA GLY A 50 -2.27 12.01 9.57
C GLY A 50 -2.95 11.80 8.22
N THR A 51 -3.70 12.79 7.71
CA THR A 51 -4.41 12.68 6.43
C THR A 51 -3.42 12.44 5.29
N GLN A 52 -3.66 11.38 4.52
CA GLN A 52 -2.84 11.01 3.37
C GLN A 52 -3.31 11.74 2.12
N VAL A 53 -2.46 12.61 1.58
CA VAL A 53 -2.78 13.51 0.47
C VAL A 53 -1.95 13.13 -0.76
N ALA A 54 -2.59 12.90 -1.91
CA ALA A 54 -1.88 12.46 -3.12
C ALA A 54 -2.60 12.81 -4.42
N LEU A 55 -1.85 12.85 -5.52
CA LEU A 55 -2.37 12.74 -6.89
C LEU A 55 -1.79 11.47 -7.54
N PRO A 56 -2.39 10.29 -7.29
CA PRO A 56 -1.79 8.99 -7.61
C PRO A 56 -2.02 8.53 -9.06
N GLU A 57 -2.59 9.36 -9.93
CA GLU A 57 -3.01 9.01 -11.30
C GLU A 57 -1.88 8.39 -12.13
N VAL A 58 -0.64 8.81 -11.89
CA VAL A 58 0.55 8.26 -12.58
C VAL A 58 0.70 6.75 -12.37
N LYS A 59 0.24 6.22 -11.24
CA LYS A 59 0.28 4.77 -10.91
C LYS A 59 -0.65 3.93 -11.78
N ILE A 60 -1.61 4.57 -12.45
CA ILE A 60 -2.50 3.95 -13.45
C ILE A 60 -2.22 4.49 -14.87
N GLY A 61 -1.04 5.07 -15.08
CA GLY A 61 -0.58 5.57 -16.37
C GLY A 61 -1.34 6.81 -16.84
N LEU A 62 -1.82 7.65 -15.93
CA LEU A 62 -2.57 8.87 -16.23
C LEU A 62 -1.92 10.10 -15.59
N VAL A 63 -2.40 11.27 -15.96
CA VAL A 63 -2.17 12.53 -15.22
C VAL A 63 -3.42 12.86 -14.39
N PRO A 64 -3.32 13.70 -13.34
CA PRO A 64 -4.49 14.35 -12.75
C PRO A 64 -5.28 15.07 -13.84
N GLY A 65 -6.61 14.95 -13.83
CA GLY A 65 -7.44 15.32 -14.98
C GLY A 65 -8.52 16.36 -14.70
N ALA A 66 -8.64 16.86 -13.48
CA ALA A 66 -9.63 17.86 -13.06
C ALA A 66 -8.99 19.14 -12.48
N GLY A 67 -7.79 19.46 -12.96
CA GLY A 67 -7.02 20.66 -12.65
C GLY A 67 -6.01 20.47 -11.52
N GLY A 68 -5.75 19.24 -11.08
CA GLY A 68 -4.75 18.93 -10.07
C GLY A 68 -3.35 19.40 -10.46
N THR A 69 -2.95 19.21 -11.72
CA THR A 69 -1.62 19.65 -12.20
C THR A 69 -1.50 21.18 -12.27
N GLN A 70 -2.64 21.88 -12.28
CA GLN A 70 -2.69 23.33 -12.37
C GLN A 70 -2.80 23.99 -10.99
N ARG A 71 -3.64 23.46 -10.10
CA ARG A 71 -3.89 24.04 -8.78
C ARG A 71 -2.85 23.63 -7.74
N LEU A 72 -2.34 22.39 -7.77
CA LEU A 72 -1.38 21.94 -6.75
C LEU A 72 -0.06 22.75 -6.79
N PRO A 73 0.58 23.03 -7.94
CA PRO A 73 1.78 23.87 -7.97
C PRO A 73 1.55 25.31 -7.49
N ARG A 74 0.32 25.81 -7.62
CA ARG A 74 -0.10 27.12 -7.09
C ARG A 74 -0.38 27.08 -5.58
N ALA A 75 -0.69 25.91 -5.04
CA ALA A 75 -0.93 25.70 -3.62
C ALA A 75 0.37 25.49 -2.83
N ILE A 76 1.25 24.60 -3.30
CA ILE A 76 2.43 24.18 -2.52
C ILE A 76 3.77 24.52 -3.17
N GLY A 77 3.77 25.17 -4.33
CA GLY A 77 4.98 25.48 -5.08
C GLY A 77 5.34 24.40 -6.11
N LEU A 78 6.25 24.74 -7.02
CA LEU A 78 6.58 23.93 -8.20
C LEU A 78 7.18 22.58 -7.84
N GLU A 79 8.26 22.56 -7.05
CA GLU A 79 9.00 21.32 -6.74
C GLU A 79 8.19 20.27 -5.98
N PRO A 80 7.53 20.59 -4.83
CA PRO A 80 6.78 19.59 -4.10
C PRO A 80 5.57 19.09 -4.90
N ALA A 81 4.90 19.95 -5.68
CA ALA A 81 3.82 19.51 -6.56
C ALA A 81 4.32 18.60 -7.69
N MET A 82 5.43 18.94 -8.33
CA MET A 82 6.07 18.09 -9.35
C MET A 82 6.38 16.70 -8.79
N ASN A 83 7.00 16.64 -7.62
CA ASN A 83 7.34 15.37 -6.97
C ASN A 83 6.07 14.55 -6.60
N MET A 84 5.04 15.19 -6.05
CA MET A 84 3.78 14.51 -5.70
C MET A 84 3.07 13.93 -6.93
N ILE A 85 3.00 14.69 -8.03
CA ILE A 85 2.28 14.30 -9.24
C ILE A 85 3.04 13.22 -10.02
N VAL A 86 4.37 13.35 -10.16
CA VAL A 86 5.18 12.38 -10.92
C VAL A 86 5.36 11.07 -10.15
N SER A 87 5.46 11.09 -8.82
CA SER A 87 5.58 9.87 -8.02
C SER A 87 4.23 9.23 -7.69
N GLY A 88 3.16 10.02 -7.60
CA GLY A 88 1.86 9.60 -7.12
C GLY A 88 1.86 9.12 -5.67
N ASN A 89 2.88 9.49 -4.89
CA ASN A 89 3.04 9.05 -3.51
C ASN A 89 2.23 9.91 -2.55
N PRO A 90 1.64 9.29 -1.52
CA PRO A 90 0.95 10.03 -0.48
C PRO A 90 1.93 10.77 0.42
N VAL A 91 1.53 11.98 0.81
CA VAL A 91 2.23 12.81 1.77
C VAL A 91 1.26 13.12 2.92
N ALA A 92 1.74 13.02 4.16
CA ALA A 92 0.95 13.37 5.32
C ALA A 92 0.66 14.89 5.34
N SER A 93 -0.56 15.25 5.75
CA SER A 93 -1.05 16.63 5.83
C SER A 93 -0.08 17.61 6.51
N GLU A 94 0.58 17.18 7.57
CA GLU A 94 1.47 17.98 8.42
C GLU A 94 2.75 18.35 7.70
N LEU A 95 3.27 17.44 6.88
CA LEU A 95 4.45 17.71 6.04
C LEU A 95 4.13 18.75 4.97
N LEU A 96 2.91 18.71 4.41
CA LEU A 96 2.46 19.71 3.44
C LEU A 96 2.16 21.05 4.10
N ALA A 97 1.57 21.04 5.30
CA ALA A 97 1.30 22.24 6.08
C ALA A 97 2.58 22.96 6.53
N ALA A 98 3.68 22.21 6.73
CA ALA A 98 4.99 22.74 7.07
C ALA A 98 5.73 23.43 5.91
N ILE A 99 5.24 23.30 4.66
CA ILE A 99 5.85 23.97 3.51
C ILE A 99 5.69 25.49 3.66
N PRO A 100 6.79 26.27 3.67
CA PRO A 100 6.71 27.72 3.86
C PRO A 100 5.84 28.40 2.80
N GLY A 101 4.86 29.19 3.25
CA GLY A 101 4.00 29.99 2.37
C GLY A 101 2.99 29.19 1.55
N GLN A 102 2.80 27.89 1.85
CA GLN A 102 1.80 27.07 1.20
C GLN A 102 0.37 27.62 1.37
N ARG A 103 -0.49 27.31 0.39
CA ARG A 103 -1.91 27.70 0.29
C ARG A 103 -2.84 26.49 0.13
N LEU A 104 -2.33 25.28 0.36
CA LEU A 104 -3.08 24.04 0.37
C LEU A 104 -3.97 23.93 1.60
N PHE A 105 -3.46 24.08 2.82
CA PHE A 105 -4.27 24.02 4.04
C PHE A 105 -4.31 25.37 4.73
N ASP A 106 -5.51 25.88 4.97
CA ASP A 106 -5.73 27.10 5.74
C ASP A 106 -5.55 26.82 7.24
N GLN A 107 -5.89 25.61 7.69
CA GLN A 107 -5.70 25.17 9.07
C GLN A 107 -5.52 23.64 9.15
N ILE A 108 -4.64 23.20 10.05
CA ILE A 108 -4.62 21.81 10.55
C ILE A 108 -5.31 21.80 11.93
N VAL A 109 -6.24 20.87 12.14
CA VAL A 109 -7.03 20.79 13.36
C VAL A 109 -6.86 19.43 14.02
N ASP A 110 -6.35 19.44 15.25
CA ASP A 110 -6.46 18.32 16.18
C ASP A 110 -7.87 18.30 16.80
N GLY A 111 -8.55 17.14 16.82
CA GLY A 111 -9.86 16.98 17.45
C GLY A 111 -11.04 16.99 16.47
N ASP A 112 -12.16 17.64 16.84
CA ASP A 112 -13.39 17.64 16.03
C ASP A 112 -13.22 18.53 14.78
N LEU A 113 -12.89 17.87 13.67
CA LEU A 113 -12.66 18.53 12.40
C LEU A 113 -13.93 19.19 11.83
N LEU A 114 -15.11 18.60 12.04
CA LEU A 114 -16.34 19.09 11.42
C LEU A 114 -16.78 20.38 12.10
N ASP A 115 -16.77 20.41 13.43
CA ASP A 115 -17.11 21.62 14.20
C ASP A 115 -16.13 22.75 13.90
N ALA A 116 -14.83 22.45 13.82
CA ALA A 116 -13.82 23.43 13.44
C ALA A 116 -14.05 23.98 12.02
N ALA A 117 -14.42 23.13 11.07
CA ALA A 117 -14.73 23.55 9.70
C ALA A 117 -16.00 24.40 9.61
N ILE A 118 -17.03 24.09 10.39
CA ILE A 118 -18.25 24.91 10.48
C ILE A 118 -17.93 26.27 11.09
N ALA A 119 -17.15 26.31 12.18
CA ALA A 119 -16.72 27.55 12.81
C ALA A 119 -15.89 28.41 11.86
N PHE A 120 -14.93 27.79 11.15
CA PHE A 120 -14.13 28.46 10.14
C PHE A 120 -15.01 29.00 9.00
N ALA A 121 -15.93 28.21 8.46
CA ALA A 121 -16.83 28.65 7.38
C ALA A 121 -17.67 29.87 7.79
N ARG A 122 -18.20 29.89 9.01
CA ARG A 122 -18.91 31.04 9.57
C ARG A 122 -18.01 32.28 9.67
N SER A 123 -16.75 32.10 10.07
CA SER A 123 -15.77 33.21 10.13
C SER A 123 -15.43 33.80 8.76
N LYS A 124 -15.71 33.09 7.65
CA LYS A 124 -15.43 33.53 6.28
C LYS A 124 -16.63 34.13 5.56
N VAL A 125 -17.77 34.29 6.23
CA VAL A 125 -18.92 35.00 5.67
C VAL A 125 -18.54 36.46 5.40
N GLY A 126 -18.68 36.91 4.15
CA GLY A 126 -18.28 38.25 3.72
C GLY A 126 -16.77 38.45 3.53
N ALA A 127 -15.94 37.43 3.81
CA ALA A 127 -14.50 37.48 3.53
C ALA A 127 -14.22 37.25 2.03
N PRO A 128 -13.05 37.68 1.52
CA PRO A 128 -12.62 37.35 0.16
C PRO A 128 -12.66 35.84 -0.09
N LEU A 129 -13.00 35.42 -1.31
CA LEU A 129 -13.06 34.00 -1.67
C LEU A 129 -11.81 33.66 -2.51
N PRO A 130 -10.68 33.27 -1.89
CA PRO A 130 -9.47 33.01 -2.63
C PRO A 130 -9.65 31.79 -3.53
N ARG A 131 -9.13 31.86 -4.76
CA ARG A 131 -9.14 30.76 -5.70
C ARG A 131 -7.72 30.46 -6.13
N LEU A 132 -7.32 29.20 -6.05
CA LEU A 132 -5.97 28.80 -6.46
C LEU A 132 -5.71 29.13 -7.94
N ARG A 133 -6.74 29.14 -8.79
CA ARG A 133 -6.62 29.52 -10.22
C ARG A 133 -6.00 30.90 -10.45
N ASP A 134 -6.18 31.83 -9.49
CA ASP A 134 -5.78 33.23 -9.63
C ASP A 134 -4.31 33.44 -9.23
N LEU A 135 -3.72 32.47 -8.53
CA LEU A 135 -2.33 32.53 -8.09
C LEU A 135 -1.36 32.21 -9.24
N ARG A 136 -0.12 32.66 -9.07
CA ARG A 136 1.03 32.29 -9.92
C ARG A 136 1.88 31.26 -9.19
N VAL A 137 2.45 30.34 -9.95
CA VAL A 137 3.48 29.43 -9.42
C VAL A 137 4.74 30.25 -9.22
N LYS A 138 5.25 30.30 -7.97
CA LYS A 138 6.48 31.01 -7.62
C LYS A 138 7.64 30.02 -7.56
N HIS A 139 8.75 30.35 -8.21
CA HIS A 139 9.99 29.59 -8.16
C HIS A 139 11.14 30.43 -8.72
N ASP A 140 12.28 30.48 -8.04
CA ASP A 140 13.39 31.38 -8.38
C ASP A 140 14.04 31.02 -9.73
N ASN A 141 14.16 29.73 -10.04
CA ASN A 141 14.68 29.25 -11.32
C ASN A 141 13.86 28.08 -11.89
N ALA A 142 12.60 28.38 -12.28
CA ALA A 142 11.66 27.36 -12.73
C ALA A 142 12.16 26.58 -13.96
N GLU A 143 12.84 27.26 -14.88
CA GLU A 143 13.34 26.66 -16.11
C GLU A 143 14.40 25.59 -15.85
N ALA A 144 15.41 25.89 -15.03
CA ALA A 144 16.44 24.91 -14.69
C ALA A 144 15.86 23.70 -13.95
N PHE A 145 14.96 23.93 -12.99
CA PHE A 145 14.30 22.84 -12.26
C PHE A 145 13.48 21.94 -13.18
N ILE A 146 12.67 22.51 -14.08
CA ILE A 146 11.84 21.75 -15.02
C ILE A 146 12.71 20.96 -16.00
N ALA A 147 13.79 21.55 -16.51
CA ALA A 147 14.74 20.85 -17.38
C ALA A 147 15.37 19.64 -16.67
N PHE A 148 15.78 19.82 -15.41
CA PHE A 148 16.30 18.73 -14.58
C PHE A 148 15.26 17.63 -14.30
N ALA A 149 14.02 18.03 -13.94
CA ALA A 149 12.92 17.09 -13.71
C ALA A 149 12.63 16.28 -14.98
N ARG A 150 12.58 16.93 -16.14
CA ARG A 150 12.35 16.27 -17.43
C ARG A 150 13.42 15.24 -17.75
N LEU A 151 14.70 15.57 -17.53
CA LEU A 151 15.81 14.65 -17.77
C LEU A 151 15.75 13.43 -16.83
N THR A 152 15.62 13.67 -15.52
CA THR A 152 15.63 12.62 -14.50
C THR A 152 14.42 11.69 -14.60
N VAL A 153 13.22 12.25 -14.77
CA VAL A 153 11.99 11.47 -14.95
C VAL A 153 12.04 10.67 -16.25
N GLY A 154 12.63 11.23 -17.32
CA GLY A 154 12.78 10.54 -18.61
C GLY A 154 13.69 9.33 -18.52
N ALA A 155 14.79 9.45 -17.77
CA ALA A 155 15.70 8.34 -17.52
C ALA A 155 15.04 7.22 -16.68
N MET A 156 14.17 7.58 -15.73
CA MET A 156 13.53 6.62 -14.83
C MET A 156 12.28 5.93 -15.40
N ALA A 157 11.58 6.57 -16.33
CA ALA A 157 10.25 6.15 -16.80
C ALA A 157 10.21 5.87 -18.30
N LYS A 158 11.28 5.31 -18.87
CA LYS A 158 11.44 5.11 -20.33
C LYS A 158 10.22 4.47 -21.01
N ASP A 159 9.65 3.43 -20.39
CA ASP A 159 8.53 2.67 -20.94
C ASP A 159 7.15 3.17 -20.47
N TYR A 160 7.11 4.24 -19.68
CA TYR A 160 5.87 4.79 -19.12
C TYR A 160 5.69 6.24 -19.58
N PRO A 161 4.72 6.54 -20.46
CA PRO A 161 4.56 7.89 -20.99
C PRO A 161 4.00 8.89 -19.96
N ALA A 162 3.25 8.42 -18.95
CA ALA A 162 2.53 9.29 -18.02
C ALA A 162 3.44 10.20 -17.16
N PRO A 163 4.56 9.73 -16.56
CA PRO A 163 5.48 10.60 -15.81
C PRO A 163 5.98 11.82 -16.60
N GLN A 164 6.35 11.66 -17.88
CA GLN A 164 6.76 12.79 -18.72
C GLN A 164 5.60 13.75 -18.99
N ARG A 165 4.40 13.23 -19.24
CA ARG A 165 3.20 14.06 -19.39
C ARG A 165 2.82 14.79 -18.10
N CYS A 166 3.06 14.21 -16.93
CA CYS A 166 2.93 14.89 -15.65
C CYS A 166 3.87 16.11 -15.59
N VAL A 167 5.12 15.97 -16.02
CA VAL A 167 6.08 17.10 -16.11
C VAL A 167 5.56 18.17 -17.08
N ASP A 168 5.06 17.79 -18.27
CA ASP A 168 4.47 18.74 -19.23
C ASP A 168 3.33 19.56 -18.63
N CYS A 169 2.41 18.91 -17.90
CA CYS A 169 1.25 19.56 -17.32
C CYS A 169 1.63 20.51 -16.17
N VAL A 170 2.58 20.10 -15.32
CA VAL A 170 3.08 20.94 -14.22
C VAL A 170 3.91 22.12 -14.76
N GLU A 171 4.69 21.91 -15.83
CA GLU A 171 5.38 23.00 -16.54
C GLU A 171 4.38 24.02 -17.08
N ALA A 172 3.27 23.57 -17.68
CA ALA A 172 2.22 24.46 -18.15
C ALA A 172 1.64 25.32 -17.02
N ALA A 173 1.52 24.77 -15.80
CA ALA A 173 1.07 25.53 -14.65
C ALA A 173 1.99 26.72 -14.32
N ALA A 174 3.30 26.57 -14.54
CA ALA A 174 4.30 27.61 -14.31
C ALA A 174 4.43 28.61 -15.46
N ARG A 175 4.20 28.18 -16.71
CA ARG A 175 4.49 28.97 -17.92
C ARG A 175 3.27 29.55 -18.64
N LYS A 176 2.07 29.03 -18.40
CA LYS A 176 0.84 29.37 -19.13
C LYS A 176 -0.23 29.97 -18.23
N ARG A 177 -1.25 30.58 -18.85
CA ARG A 177 -2.47 30.96 -18.14
C ARG A 177 -3.20 29.73 -17.66
N PHE A 178 -3.96 29.85 -16.56
CA PHE A 178 -4.64 28.73 -15.93
C PHE A 178 -5.51 27.93 -16.91
N ASP A 179 -6.36 28.59 -17.69
CA ASP A 179 -7.28 27.92 -18.63
C ASP A 179 -6.56 27.24 -19.81
N GLU A 180 -5.38 27.74 -20.21
CA GLU A 180 -4.53 27.06 -21.20
C GLU A 180 -3.90 25.80 -20.59
N GLY A 181 -3.42 25.89 -19.35
CA GLY A 181 -2.89 24.74 -18.62
C GLY A 181 -3.92 23.64 -18.40
N ILE A 182 -5.18 23.99 -18.10
CA ILE A 182 -6.29 23.03 -18.01
C ILE A 182 -6.50 22.30 -19.34
N LYS A 183 -6.43 23.00 -20.48
CA LYS A 183 -6.55 22.34 -21.80
C LYS A 183 -5.43 21.32 -22.03
N ILE A 184 -4.18 21.70 -21.74
CA ILE A 184 -3.01 20.81 -21.85
C ILE A 184 -3.18 19.57 -20.97
N GLU A 185 -3.62 19.76 -19.72
CA GLU A 185 -3.89 18.65 -18.79
C GLU A 185 -4.95 17.69 -19.35
N ARG A 186 -6.05 18.22 -19.90
CA ARG A 186 -7.14 17.42 -20.46
C ARG A 186 -6.73 16.66 -21.72
N GLU A 187 -5.96 17.29 -22.60
CA GLU A 187 -5.40 16.64 -23.79
C GLU A 187 -4.46 15.51 -23.42
N ALA A 188 -3.55 15.75 -22.46
CA ALA A 188 -2.64 14.73 -21.94
C ALA A 188 -3.40 13.56 -21.30
N PHE A 189 -4.41 13.84 -20.47
CA PHE A 189 -5.25 12.83 -19.85
C PHE A 189 -5.96 11.95 -20.89
N ALA A 190 -6.60 12.57 -21.88
CA ALA A 190 -7.33 11.86 -22.93
C ALA A 190 -6.39 11.00 -23.78
N ALA A 191 -5.21 11.51 -24.14
CA ALA A 191 -4.20 10.76 -24.89
C ALA A 191 -3.69 9.56 -24.10
N LEU A 192 -3.32 9.75 -22.82
CA LEU A 192 -2.82 8.67 -21.94
C LEU A 192 -3.87 7.57 -21.71
N MET A 193 -5.15 7.92 -21.62
CA MET A 193 -6.22 6.95 -21.40
C MET A 193 -6.31 5.88 -22.50
N MET A 194 -5.84 6.22 -23.70
CA MET A 194 -5.88 5.35 -24.88
C MET A 194 -4.61 4.51 -25.05
N THR A 195 -3.59 4.69 -24.22
CA THR A 195 -2.31 3.98 -24.39
C THR A 195 -2.37 2.56 -23.81
N PRO A 196 -1.59 1.61 -24.37
CA PRO A 196 -1.54 0.25 -23.85
C PRO A 196 -0.99 0.18 -22.42
N GLU A 197 -0.09 1.08 -22.03
CA GLU A 197 0.52 1.13 -20.70
C GLU A 197 -0.52 1.54 -19.65
N SER A 198 -1.34 2.58 -19.91
CA SER A 198 -2.44 2.95 -19.00
C SER A 198 -3.47 1.82 -18.90
N ARG A 199 -3.77 1.13 -19.99
CA ARG A 199 -4.65 -0.05 -19.96
C ARG A 199 -4.06 -1.17 -19.09
N ALA A 200 -2.76 -1.46 -19.24
CA ALA A 200 -2.07 -2.49 -18.46
C ALA A 200 -2.00 -2.14 -16.97
N LEU A 201 -1.65 -0.90 -16.62
CA LEU A 201 -1.58 -0.45 -15.23
C LEU A 201 -2.96 -0.44 -14.55
N ARG A 202 -4.01 -0.03 -15.26
CA ARG A 202 -5.40 -0.16 -14.77
C ARG A 202 -5.79 -1.62 -14.58
N HIS A 203 -5.44 -2.50 -15.52
CA HIS A 203 -5.67 -3.94 -15.38
C HIS A 203 -5.00 -4.50 -14.13
N ALA A 204 -3.71 -4.19 -13.90
CA ALA A 204 -2.99 -4.62 -12.71
C ALA A 204 -3.62 -4.08 -11.42
N PHE A 205 -4.01 -2.80 -11.39
CA PHE A 205 -4.67 -2.17 -10.23
C PHE A 205 -6.00 -2.86 -9.85
N PHE A 206 -6.85 -3.16 -10.84
CA PHE A 206 -8.09 -3.89 -10.58
C PHE A 206 -7.85 -5.37 -10.33
N GLY A 207 -6.85 -5.97 -10.97
CA GLY A 207 -6.43 -7.36 -10.79
C GLY A 207 -5.98 -7.64 -9.36
N GLU A 208 -5.18 -6.74 -8.76
CA GLU A 208 -4.75 -6.85 -7.36
C GLU A 208 -5.95 -6.90 -6.40
N ARG A 209 -6.98 -6.07 -6.65
CA ARG A 209 -8.22 -6.08 -5.87
C ARG A 209 -9.07 -7.31 -6.12
N ALA A 210 -9.13 -7.77 -7.37
CA ALA A 210 -9.88 -8.96 -7.75
C ALA A 210 -9.26 -10.23 -7.17
N ALA A 211 -7.94 -10.31 -7.06
CA ALA A 211 -7.23 -11.44 -6.46
C ALA A 211 -7.62 -11.70 -4.99
N ALA A 212 -8.07 -10.67 -4.28
CA ALA A 212 -8.57 -10.79 -2.92
C ALA A 212 -9.98 -11.41 -2.82
N LYS A 213 -10.72 -11.52 -3.95
CA LYS A 213 -12.10 -12.01 -3.99
C LYS A 213 -12.13 -13.45 -4.45
N ILE A 214 -12.73 -14.31 -3.64
CA ILE A 214 -12.83 -15.74 -3.91
C ILE A 214 -14.32 -16.07 -4.11
N PRO A 215 -14.73 -16.60 -5.28
CA PRO A 215 -16.15 -16.70 -5.64
C PRO A 215 -17.06 -17.39 -4.62
N ASP A 216 -16.56 -18.42 -3.93
CA ASP A 216 -17.33 -19.18 -2.95
C ASP A 216 -17.04 -18.80 -1.48
N VAL A 217 -16.24 -17.75 -1.23
CA VAL A 217 -15.97 -17.21 0.12
C VAL A 217 -16.53 -15.79 0.20
N PRO A 218 -17.74 -15.61 0.75
CA PRO A 218 -18.35 -14.29 0.91
C PRO A 218 -17.47 -13.34 1.73
N GLU A 219 -17.54 -12.02 1.45
CA GLU A 219 -16.81 -11.00 2.22
C GLU A 219 -17.20 -10.97 3.72
N SER A 220 -18.40 -11.47 4.05
CA SER A 220 -18.89 -11.63 5.43
C SER A 220 -18.37 -12.86 6.17
N THR A 221 -17.55 -13.71 5.52
CA THR A 221 -17.00 -14.91 6.16
C THR A 221 -16.18 -14.51 7.40
N PRO A 222 -16.45 -15.09 8.58
CA PRO A 222 -15.69 -14.76 9.77
C PRO A 222 -14.22 -15.16 9.60
N THR A 223 -13.34 -14.40 10.26
CA THR A 223 -11.90 -14.64 10.28
C THR A 223 -11.45 -14.94 11.69
N ARG A 224 -10.48 -15.83 11.84
CA ARG A 224 -9.80 -16.08 13.11
C ARG A 224 -8.86 -14.91 13.41
N GLU A 225 -8.70 -14.59 14.68
CA GLU A 225 -7.72 -13.61 15.09
C GLU A 225 -6.31 -14.22 15.02
N VAL A 226 -5.36 -13.48 14.45
CA VAL A 226 -3.95 -13.85 14.43
C VAL A 226 -3.17 -12.80 15.19
N SER A 227 -2.81 -13.14 16.42
CA SER A 227 -2.10 -12.33 17.38
C SER A 227 -0.67 -12.81 17.61
N LYS A 228 -0.39 -14.11 17.43
CA LYS A 228 0.94 -14.72 17.58
C LYS A 228 1.21 -15.74 16.47
N VAL A 229 2.42 -15.72 15.90
CA VAL A 229 2.79 -16.56 14.75
C VAL A 229 3.97 -17.47 15.08
N GLY A 230 3.88 -18.74 14.71
CA GLY A 230 4.99 -19.69 14.72
C GLY A 230 5.63 -19.81 13.34
N VAL A 231 6.95 -19.94 13.27
CA VAL A 231 7.68 -20.26 12.03
C VAL A 231 8.64 -21.42 12.31
N ILE A 232 8.56 -22.49 11.52
CA ILE A 232 9.45 -23.65 11.65
C ILE A 232 10.53 -23.59 10.59
N GLY A 233 11.78 -23.61 11.03
CA GLY A 233 12.98 -23.42 10.21
C GLY A 233 13.50 -21.99 10.32
N ALA A 234 14.77 -21.82 10.67
CA ALA A 234 15.41 -20.50 10.80
C ALA A 234 16.30 -20.14 9.60
N GLY A 235 16.24 -20.93 8.52
CA GLY A 235 16.94 -20.65 7.26
C GLY A 235 16.43 -19.40 6.55
N THR A 236 16.90 -19.18 5.32
CA THR A 236 16.60 -17.96 4.53
C THR A 236 15.10 -17.69 4.40
N MET A 237 14.30 -18.72 4.10
CA MET A 237 12.84 -18.58 3.97
C MET A 237 12.19 -18.27 5.31
N GLY A 238 12.43 -19.08 6.34
CA GLY A 238 11.83 -18.88 7.66
C GLY A 238 12.18 -17.53 8.30
N GLY A 239 13.45 -17.10 8.20
CA GLY A 239 13.86 -15.76 8.64
C GLY A 239 13.15 -14.64 7.88
N GLY A 240 13.04 -14.76 6.55
CA GLY A 240 12.30 -13.79 5.73
C GLY A 240 10.79 -13.77 6.04
N ILE A 241 10.17 -14.93 6.27
CA ILE A 241 8.77 -15.05 6.68
C ILE A 241 8.56 -14.37 8.03
N ALA A 242 9.37 -14.69 9.04
CA ALA A 242 9.32 -14.07 10.37
C ALA A 242 9.39 -12.54 10.28
N MET A 243 10.30 -11.99 9.47
CA MET A 243 10.42 -10.54 9.28
C MET A 243 9.12 -9.87 8.79
N ASN A 244 8.29 -10.53 7.97
CA ASN A 244 7.01 -9.95 7.52
C ASN A 244 6.07 -9.69 8.70
N PHE A 245 5.98 -10.63 9.64
CA PHE A 245 5.12 -10.54 10.81
C PHE A 245 5.68 -9.56 11.86
N LEU A 246 6.99 -9.61 12.13
CA LEU A 246 7.65 -8.64 13.01
C LEU A 246 7.47 -7.20 12.51
N ASN A 247 7.56 -6.98 11.18
CA ASN A 247 7.33 -5.67 10.56
C ASN A 247 5.89 -5.17 10.74
N ALA A 248 4.93 -6.09 10.83
CA ALA A 248 3.52 -5.81 11.11
C ALA A 248 3.18 -5.72 12.61
N GLY A 249 4.19 -5.82 13.49
CA GLY A 249 4.04 -5.72 14.94
C GLY A 249 3.47 -6.98 15.59
N LEU A 250 3.64 -8.15 14.97
CA LEU A 250 3.19 -9.43 15.51
C LEU A 250 4.34 -10.17 16.19
N PRO A 251 4.14 -10.70 17.41
CA PRO A 251 5.03 -11.68 18.03
C PRO A 251 5.24 -12.91 17.15
N VAL A 252 6.50 -13.34 17.04
CA VAL A 252 6.90 -14.53 16.27
C VAL A 252 7.73 -15.47 17.13
N VAL A 253 7.33 -16.74 17.19
CA VAL A 253 8.15 -17.84 17.72
C VAL A 253 8.82 -18.51 16.55
N ILE A 254 10.15 -18.60 16.55
CA ILE A 254 10.92 -19.27 15.48
C ILE A 254 11.59 -20.51 16.02
N LEU A 255 11.22 -21.66 15.47
CA LEU A 255 11.68 -22.97 15.90
C LEU A 255 12.76 -23.51 14.97
N GLU A 256 13.82 -24.07 15.55
CA GLU A 256 14.80 -24.91 14.86
C GLU A 256 15.06 -26.22 15.61
N THR A 257 15.79 -27.12 14.98
CA THR A 257 16.19 -28.42 15.54
C THR A 257 17.54 -28.38 16.23
N ALA A 258 18.43 -27.45 15.86
CA ALA A 258 19.77 -27.31 16.40
C ALA A 258 20.09 -25.85 16.74
N GLN A 259 20.78 -25.64 17.87
CA GLN A 259 21.12 -24.31 18.37
C GLN A 259 21.96 -23.52 17.36
N GLU A 260 22.93 -24.16 16.73
CA GLU A 260 23.82 -23.53 15.76
C GLU A 260 23.06 -23.04 14.52
N ALA A 261 22.05 -23.80 14.08
CA ALA A 261 21.18 -23.42 12.97
C ALA A 261 20.28 -22.24 13.34
N LEU A 262 19.72 -22.26 14.57
CA LEU A 262 18.91 -21.18 15.12
C LEU A 262 19.72 -19.89 15.18
N ASP A 263 20.89 -19.91 15.81
CA ASP A 263 21.76 -18.75 15.99
C ASP A 263 22.16 -18.12 14.65
N ARG A 264 22.53 -18.95 13.67
CA ARG A 264 22.84 -18.50 12.31
C ARG A 264 21.64 -17.86 11.62
N GLY A 265 20.45 -18.41 11.82
CA GLY A 265 19.20 -17.87 11.30
C GLY A 265 18.88 -16.49 11.87
N ILE A 266 18.91 -16.38 13.20
CA ILE A 266 18.71 -15.10 13.92
C ILE A 266 19.74 -14.07 13.48
N ALA A 267 21.02 -14.44 13.38
CA ALA A 267 22.07 -13.53 12.93
C ALA A 267 21.85 -13.04 11.49
N THR A 268 21.28 -13.87 10.61
CA THR A 268 20.95 -13.47 9.22
C THR A 268 19.77 -12.51 9.20
N LEU A 269 18.72 -12.78 9.96
CA LEU A 269 17.56 -11.91 10.13
C LEU A 269 17.97 -10.53 10.66
N THR A 270 18.82 -10.49 11.70
CA THR A 270 19.33 -9.24 12.29
C THR A 270 20.14 -8.43 11.29
N ARG A 271 21.05 -9.07 10.53
CA ARG A 271 21.83 -8.40 9.47
C ARG A 271 20.94 -7.76 8.38
N ASN A 272 19.82 -8.39 8.03
CA ASN A 272 18.88 -7.81 7.07
C ASN A 272 18.23 -6.52 7.60
N TYR A 273 17.93 -6.47 8.90
CA TYR A 273 17.45 -5.24 9.52
C TYR A 273 18.53 -4.16 9.62
N GLU A 274 19.75 -4.52 9.99
CA GLU A 274 20.88 -3.58 10.04
C GLU A 274 21.17 -2.96 8.67
N SER A 275 21.02 -3.72 7.58
CA SER A 275 21.11 -3.18 6.22
C SER A 275 20.05 -2.11 5.94
N SER A 276 18.83 -2.30 6.45
CA SER A 276 17.75 -1.32 6.33
C SER A 276 18.00 -0.07 7.18
N LEU A 277 18.59 -0.24 8.37
CA LEU A 277 19.02 0.84 9.26
C LEU A 277 20.11 1.70 8.60
N LYS A 278 21.16 1.08 8.05
CA LYS A 278 22.25 1.77 7.31
C LYS A 278 21.74 2.56 6.11
N LYS A 279 20.66 2.11 5.48
CA LYS A 279 19.99 2.80 4.35
C LYS A 279 18.97 3.86 4.78
N GLY A 280 18.85 4.14 6.08
CA GLY A 280 17.89 5.12 6.62
C GLY A 280 16.42 4.73 6.49
N LYS A 281 16.12 3.45 6.18
CA LYS A 281 14.74 2.94 6.00
C LYS A 281 14.11 2.41 7.30
N LEU A 282 14.89 2.34 8.37
CA LEU A 282 14.49 1.84 9.69
C LEU A 282 15.15 2.70 10.76
N THR A 283 14.47 2.99 11.86
CA THR A 283 15.04 3.67 13.02
C THR A 283 15.51 2.67 14.08
N PRO A 284 16.48 3.01 14.93
CA PRO A 284 16.92 2.14 16.03
C PRO A 284 15.77 1.65 16.92
N ASP A 285 14.86 2.54 17.31
CA ASP A 285 13.72 2.18 18.17
C ASP A 285 12.77 1.17 17.50
N LYS A 286 12.53 1.33 16.20
CA LYS A 286 11.69 0.39 15.44
C LYS A 286 12.37 -0.96 15.28
N LEU A 287 13.70 -0.99 15.16
CA LEU A 287 14.48 -2.23 15.15
C LEU A 287 14.37 -2.97 16.48
N ALA A 288 14.65 -2.29 17.60
CA ALA A 288 14.56 -2.89 18.93
C ALA A 288 13.15 -3.45 19.20
N LYS A 289 12.10 -2.70 18.86
CA LYS A 289 10.71 -3.18 18.97
C LYS A 289 10.44 -4.45 18.17
N ARG A 290 11.01 -4.58 16.97
CA ARG A 290 10.85 -5.79 16.13
C ARG A 290 11.60 -6.99 16.72
N LEU A 291 12.82 -6.79 17.21
CA LEU A 291 13.59 -7.89 17.80
C LEU A 291 12.98 -8.40 19.11
N ASN A 292 12.38 -7.51 19.91
CA ASN A 292 11.68 -7.89 21.15
C ASN A 292 10.42 -8.74 20.90
N LEU A 293 9.90 -8.76 19.66
CA LEU A 293 8.77 -9.60 19.27
C LEU A 293 9.19 -11.01 18.83
N LEU A 294 10.50 -11.29 18.72
CA LEU A 294 11.02 -12.56 18.25
C LEU A 294 11.41 -13.46 19.43
N THR A 295 10.90 -14.69 19.45
CA THR A 295 11.23 -15.72 20.44
C THR A 295 11.85 -16.93 19.74
N PRO A 296 13.19 -17.07 19.75
CA PRO A 296 13.88 -18.26 19.28
C PRO A 296 13.63 -19.45 20.22
N THR A 297 13.44 -20.66 19.68
CA THR A 297 13.23 -21.87 20.48
C THR A 297 13.73 -23.13 19.74
N LEU A 298 14.03 -24.17 20.50
CA LEU A 298 14.20 -25.55 20.00
C LEU A 298 13.03 -26.46 20.42
N ASP A 299 12.12 -25.96 21.25
CA ASP A 299 11.01 -26.71 21.83
C ASP A 299 9.70 -26.39 21.10
N TYR A 300 9.04 -27.44 20.60
CA TYR A 300 7.72 -27.35 19.97
C TYR A 300 6.65 -26.81 20.92
N ALA A 301 6.75 -27.04 22.23
CA ALA A 301 5.75 -26.57 23.20
C ALA A 301 5.59 -25.04 23.17
N ALA A 302 6.62 -24.29 22.78
CA ALA A 302 6.55 -22.85 22.60
C ALA A 302 5.62 -22.38 21.46
N LEU A 303 5.18 -23.31 20.59
CA LEU A 303 4.22 -23.04 19.51
C LEU A 303 2.75 -23.23 19.94
N ALA A 304 2.50 -23.78 21.13
CA ALA A 304 1.15 -24.20 21.54
C ALA A 304 0.12 -23.05 21.54
N ASP A 305 0.54 -21.83 21.84
CA ASP A 305 -0.31 -20.64 21.90
C ASP A 305 -0.37 -19.84 20.60
N CYS A 306 0.36 -20.24 19.55
CA CYS A 306 0.36 -19.56 18.25
C CYS A 306 -0.98 -19.75 17.51
N ASP A 307 -1.45 -18.69 16.85
CA ASP A 307 -2.70 -18.70 16.07
C ASP A 307 -2.49 -19.18 14.63
N LEU A 308 -1.30 -18.95 14.10
CA LEU A 308 -0.86 -19.34 12.77
C LEU A 308 0.56 -19.90 12.88
N ILE A 309 0.80 -21.09 12.35
CA ILE A 309 2.14 -21.69 12.32
C ILE A 309 2.52 -22.01 10.88
N ILE A 310 3.67 -21.50 10.43
CA ILE A 310 4.15 -21.64 9.06
C ILE A 310 5.40 -22.51 9.03
N GLU A 311 5.29 -23.66 8.38
CA GLU A 311 6.38 -24.58 8.13
C GLU A 311 7.21 -24.12 6.92
N ALA A 312 8.52 -23.97 7.11
CA ALA A 312 9.50 -23.62 6.09
C ALA A 312 10.79 -24.45 6.23
N VAL A 313 10.61 -25.76 6.43
CA VAL A 313 11.68 -26.76 6.50
C VAL A 313 12.01 -27.31 5.10
N TYR A 314 12.91 -28.29 5.06
CA TYR A 314 13.37 -28.91 3.82
C TYR A 314 12.23 -29.50 3.00
N GLU A 315 12.36 -29.43 1.67
CA GLU A 315 11.32 -29.78 0.71
C GLU A 315 11.27 -31.30 0.45
N GLU A 316 10.93 -32.05 1.50
CA GLU A 316 10.81 -33.51 1.47
C GLU A 316 9.56 -33.93 2.26
N ILE A 317 8.77 -34.84 1.70
CA ILE A 317 7.44 -35.17 2.21
C ILE A 317 7.50 -35.86 3.59
N GLY A 318 8.46 -36.74 3.83
CA GLY A 318 8.68 -37.41 5.10
C GLY A 318 9.10 -36.45 6.23
N VAL A 319 9.90 -35.43 5.91
CA VAL A 319 10.21 -34.34 6.85
C VAL A 319 8.94 -33.56 7.20
N LYS A 320 8.15 -33.16 6.20
CA LYS A 320 6.89 -32.42 6.44
C LYS A 320 5.87 -33.26 7.19
N GLU A 321 5.78 -34.57 6.93
CA GLU A 321 4.92 -35.49 7.69
C GLU A 321 5.24 -35.45 9.19
N LYS A 322 6.52 -35.58 9.56
CA LYS A 322 6.95 -35.52 10.97
C LYS A 322 6.57 -34.18 11.60
N VAL A 323 6.83 -33.08 10.90
CA VAL A 323 6.53 -31.72 11.39
C VAL A 323 5.02 -31.52 11.58
N PHE A 324 4.20 -31.87 10.58
CA PHE A 324 2.75 -31.65 10.67
C PHE A 324 2.06 -32.55 11.69
N LYS A 325 2.55 -33.78 11.92
CA LYS A 325 2.09 -34.62 13.05
C LYS A 325 2.42 -33.99 14.40
N GLN A 326 3.62 -33.43 14.56
CA GLN A 326 4.01 -32.76 15.80
C GLN A 326 3.20 -31.48 16.02
N LEU A 327 2.94 -30.71 14.96
CA LEU A 327 2.07 -29.55 15.00
C LEU A 327 0.64 -29.91 15.39
N ASP A 328 0.11 -30.99 14.83
CA ASP A 328 -1.23 -31.48 15.15
C ASP A 328 -1.35 -31.92 16.62
N ALA A 329 -0.26 -32.36 17.25
CA ALA A 329 -0.26 -32.69 18.67
C ALA A 329 -0.16 -31.45 19.58
N VAL A 330 0.61 -30.43 19.19
CA VAL A 330 1.00 -29.32 20.08
C VAL A 330 0.17 -28.05 19.87
N ALA A 331 -0.24 -27.76 18.64
CA ALA A 331 -0.95 -26.52 18.34
C ALA A 331 -2.37 -26.53 18.95
N LYS A 332 -2.77 -25.43 19.60
CA LYS A 332 -4.13 -25.27 20.14
C LYS A 332 -5.21 -25.49 19.08
N ALA A 333 -6.40 -25.86 19.52
CA ALA A 333 -7.56 -25.95 18.64
C ALA A 333 -7.83 -24.60 17.96
N GLY A 334 -8.13 -24.63 16.65
CA GLY A 334 -8.35 -23.43 15.84
C GLY A 334 -7.07 -22.74 15.33
N ALA A 335 -5.88 -23.19 15.72
CA ALA A 335 -4.64 -22.72 15.09
C ALA A 335 -4.60 -23.14 13.61
N ILE A 336 -4.15 -22.22 12.75
CA ILE A 336 -3.95 -22.48 11.31
C ILE A 336 -2.56 -23.07 11.10
N LEU A 337 -2.49 -24.17 10.38
CA LEU A 337 -1.24 -24.84 10.03
C LEU A 337 -0.94 -24.60 8.55
N ALA A 338 0.13 -23.87 8.27
CA ALA A 338 0.50 -23.49 6.91
C ALA A 338 1.81 -24.13 6.47
N SER A 339 1.89 -24.61 5.24
CA SER A 339 3.17 -24.99 4.62
C SER A 339 3.62 -23.92 3.61
N ASN A 340 4.91 -23.58 3.62
CA ASN A 340 5.57 -22.75 2.61
C ASN A 340 6.07 -23.58 1.40
N THR A 341 5.69 -24.86 1.30
CA THR A 341 6.07 -25.71 0.16
C THR A 341 5.79 -25.04 -1.19
N SER A 342 6.64 -25.30 -2.18
CA SER A 342 6.55 -24.79 -3.55
C SER A 342 6.25 -25.89 -4.58
N THR A 343 6.42 -27.17 -4.21
CA THR A 343 6.25 -28.32 -5.12
C THR A 343 5.44 -29.47 -4.54
N LEU A 344 5.29 -29.57 -3.21
CA LEU A 344 4.59 -30.70 -2.60
C LEU A 344 3.08 -30.46 -2.53
N ASN A 345 2.35 -31.56 -2.61
CA ASN A 345 0.90 -31.55 -2.58
C ASN A 345 0.38 -31.21 -1.16
N VAL A 346 -0.29 -30.06 -1.03
CA VAL A 346 -0.86 -29.58 0.24
C VAL A 346 -1.96 -30.49 0.80
N ASP A 347 -2.71 -31.20 -0.05
CA ASP A 347 -3.71 -32.17 0.40
C ASP A 347 -3.05 -33.38 1.07
N THR A 348 -1.90 -33.84 0.55
CA THR A 348 -1.11 -34.89 1.19
C THR A 348 -0.62 -34.43 2.56
N ILE A 349 -0.10 -33.20 2.66
CA ILE A 349 0.35 -32.62 3.93
C ILE A 349 -0.80 -32.50 4.93
N ALA A 350 -1.97 -32.05 4.48
CA ALA A 350 -3.17 -31.95 5.31
C ALA A 350 -3.61 -33.31 5.87
N GLY A 351 -3.45 -34.38 5.09
CA GLY A 351 -3.77 -35.75 5.48
C GLY A 351 -2.91 -36.33 6.60
N PHE A 352 -1.81 -35.67 6.98
CA PHE A 352 -1.01 -36.06 8.14
C PHE A 352 -1.59 -35.59 9.48
N THR A 353 -2.65 -34.79 9.44
CA THR A 353 -3.28 -34.18 10.61
C THR A 353 -4.72 -34.68 10.80
N ALA A 354 -5.22 -34.63 12.02
CA ALA A 354 -6.63 -34.85 12.34
C ALA A 354 -7.52 -33.63 12.03
N ARG A 355 -6.92 -32.52 11.60
CA ARG A 355 -7.60 -31.22 11.34
C ARG A 355 -7.29 -30.66 9.94
N PRO A 356 -7.47 -31.41 8.86
CA PRO A 356 -7.11 -30.96 7.50
C PRO A 356 -7.83 -29.67 7.08
N GLN A 357 -8.97 -29.36 7.69
CA GLN A 357 -9.68 -28.08 7.48
C GLN A 357 -8.92 -26.85 7.96
N ASP A 358 -7.96 -27.03 8.88
CA ASP A 358 -7.09 -25.98 9.42
C ASP A 358 -5.75 -25.87 8.68
N VAL A 359 -5.54 -26.71 7.66
CA VAL A 359 -4.31 -26.76 6.87
C VAL A 359 -4.45 -25.96 5.57
N ILE A 360 -3.41 -25.19 5.23
CA ILE A 360 -3.35 -24.37 4.01
C ILE A 360 -1.91 -24.26 3.48
N GLY A 361 -1.70 -23.91 2.21
CA GLY A 361 -0.39 -23.47 1.73
C GLY A 361 -0.26 -21.94 1.80
N LEU A 362 0.84 -21.46 2.36
CA LEU A 362 1.24 -20.05 2.31
C LEU A 362 2.62 -19.97 1.66
N HIS A 363 2.64 -19.99 0.33
CA HIS A 363 3.86 -20.04 -0.47
C HIS A 363 4.42 -18.63 -0.68
N PHE A 364 5.47 -18.30 0.09
CA PHE A 364 6.23 -17.07 -0.04
C PHE A 364 7.33 -17.22 -1.10
N PHE A 365 7.60 -16.13 -1.81
CA PHE A 365 8.66 -16.08 -2.82
C PHE A 365 9.94 -15.49 -2.24
N SER A 366 11.09 -16.10 -2.52
CA SER A 366 12.39 -15.62 -2.04
C SER A 366 12.83 -14.35 -2.80
N PRO A 367 13.36 -13.30 -2.13
CA PRO A 367 13.45 -13.15 -0.67
C PRO A 367 12.09 -12.82 -0.03
N ALA A 368 11.65 -13.64 0.94
CA ALA A 368 10.28 -13.60 1.47
C ALA A 368 9.88 -12.27 2.11
N ASN A 369 10.82 -11.49 2.64
CA ASN A 369 10.58 -10.16 3.23
C ASN A 369 10.50 -9.03 2.18
N ILE A 370 10.82 -9.30 0.91
CA ILE A 370 10.88 -8.32 -0.17
C ILE A 370 9.77 -8.59 -1.21
N MET A 371 9.63 -9.83 -1.65
CA MET A 371 8.71 -10.17 -2.74
C MET A 371 7.26 -9.92 -2.33
N PRO A 372 6.46 -9.18 -3.13
CA PRO A 372 5.11 -8.80 -2.72
C PRO A 372 4.10 -9.95 -2.80
N LEU A 373 4.34 -10.96 -3.64
CA LEU A 373 3.42 -12.06 -3.88
C LEU A 373 3.41 -13.06 -2.72
N LEU A 374 2.20 -13.50 -2.36
CA LEU A 374 1.95 -14.66 -1.51
C LEU A 374 0.92 -15.55 -2.22
N GLU A 375 1.31 -16.76 -2.59
CA GLU A 375 0.36 -17.75 -3.08
C GLU A 375 -0.31 -18.45 -1.91
N VAL A 376 -1.64 -18.36 -1.87
CA VAL A 376 -2.48 -19.01 -0.86
C VAL A 376 -3.07 -20.27 -1.48
N VAL A 377 -2.44 -21.42 -1.21
CA VAL A 377 -2.80 -22.70 -1.82
C VAL A 377 -3.92 -23.32 -1.00
N ARG A 378 -5.12 -23.32 -1.57
CA ARG A 378 -6.33 -23.89 -0.96
C ARG A 378 -6.36 -25.40 -1.17
N GLY A 379 -6.18 -26.15 -0.09
CA GLY A 379 -6.43 -27.59 -0.06
C GLY A 379 -7.92 -27.91 -0.20
N LYS A 380 -8.23 -29.15 -0.55
CA LYS A 380 -9.59 -29.67 -0.76
C LYS A 380 -10.47 -29.51 0.48
N LEU A 381 -9.90 -29.67 1.67
CA LEU A 381 -10.61 -29.61 2.94
C LEU A 381 -10.45 -28.27 3.67
N THR A 382 -9.57 -27.38 3.20
CA THR A 382 -9.31 -26.08 3.84
C THR A 382 -10.62 -25.30 4.04
N ALA A 383 -10.92 -24.96 5.29
CA ALA A 383 -12.12 -24.22 5.63
C ALA A 383 -12.12 -22.82 5.04
N LYS A 384 -13.31 -22.31 4.68
CA LYS A 384 -13.47 -20.96 4.14
C LYS A 384 -12.97 -19.88 5.10
N GLU A 385 -13.17 -20.08 6.41
CA GLU A 385 -12.66 -19.17 7.46
C GLU A 385 -11.13 -19.11 7.49
N VAL A 386 -10.45 -20.24 7.27
CA VAL A 386 -8.98 -20.31 7.22
C VAL A 386 -8.46 -19.57 6.00
N LEU A 387 -9.11 -19.76 4.85
CA LEU A 387 -8.79 -19.05 3.63
C LEU A 387 -9.01 -17.53 3.77
N ALA A 388 -10.16 -17.11 4.30
CA ALA A 388 -10.43 -15.69 4.59
C ALA A 388 -9.41 -15.10 5.58
N THR A 389 -9.03 -15.86 6.60
CA THR A 389 -7.99 -15.46 7.58
C THR A 389 -6.63 -15.30 6.90
N ALA A 390 -6.23 -16.22 6.03
CA ALA A 390 -4.98 -16.12 5.27
C ALA A 390 -4.93 -14.86 4.39
N MET A 391 -6.03 -14.55 3.67
CA MET A 391 -6.12 -13.32 2.87
C MET A 391 -6.01 -12.05 3.72
N LYS A 392 -6.66 -12.04 4.89
CA LYS A 392 -6.57 -10.93 5.86
C LYS A 392 -5.15 -10.78 6.42
N VAL A 393 -4.49 -11.89 6.76
CA VAL A 393 -3.10 -11.91 7.22
C VAL A 393 -2.18 -11.36 6.14
N ALA A 394 -2.30 -11.82 4.89
CA ALA A 394 -1.52 -11.35 3.77
C ALA A 394 -1.58 -9.82 3.63
N LYS A 395 -2.79 -9.25 3.68
CA LYS A 395 -2.98 -7.79 3.67
C LYS A 395 -2.29 -7.10 4.85
N ARG A 396 -2.40 -7.66 6.07
CA ARG A 396 -1.76 -7.11 7.28
C ARG A 396 -0.24 -7.07 7.15
N ILE A 397 0.36 -8.09 6.55
CA ILE A 397 1.82 -8.15 6.28
C ILE A 397 2.23 -7.54 4.94
N ARG A 398 1.32 -6.81 4.27
CA ARG A 398 1.55 -6.09 3.00
C ARG A 398 2.00 -7.00 1.84
N LYS A 399 1.38 -8.18 1.75
CA LYS A 399 1.47 -9.08 0.60
C LYS A 399 0.24 -8.95 -0.29
N THR A 400 0.45 -9.12 -1.59
CA THR A 400 -0.61 -9.37 -2.56
C THR A 400 -0.86 -10.87 -2.58
N ALA A 401 -1.98 -11.29 -2.00
CA ALA A 401 -2.35 -12.70 -1.99
C ALA A 401 -3.14 -13.10 -3.23
N VAL A 402 -2.79 -14.25 -3.80
CA VAL A 402 -3.51 -14.90 -4.90
C VAL A 402 -3.84 -16.32 -4.47
N VAL A 403 -5.10 -16.72 -4.59
CA VAL A 403 -5.53 -18.08 -4.24
C VAL A 403 -5.24 -19.03 -5.40
N SER A 404 -4.52 -20.12 -5.10
CA SER A 404 -4.29 -21.23 -6.00
C SER A 404 -5.05 -22.47 -5.53
N GLY A 405 -5.43 -23.34 -6.46
CA GLY A 405 -5.72 -24.74 -6.15
C GLY A 405 -4.44 -25.55 -5.96
N VAL A 406 -4.58 -26.80 -5.54
CA VAL A 406 -3.47 -27.74 -5.45
C VAL A 406 -3.16 -28.32 -6.83
N CYS A 407 -1.96 -28.04 -7.34
CA CYS A 407 -1.35 -28.70 -8.49
C CYS A 407 0.17 -28.55 -8.41
N ASP A 408 0.91 -29.35 -9.18
CA ASP A 408 2.37 -29.20 -9.28
C ASP A 408 2.72 -27.78 -9.77
N GLY A 409 3.54 -27.08 -9.00
CA GLY A 409 3.95 -25.69 -9.25
C GLY A 409 2.89 -24.59 -9.04
N PHE A 410 1.68 -24.92 -8.57
CA PHE A 410 0.59 -23.97 -8.30
C PHE A 410 0.24 -23.05 -9.48
N ILE A 411 0.54 -21.74 -9.38
CA ILE A 411 0.33 -20.77 -10.46
C ILE A 411 1.68 -20.27 -10.97
N GLY A 412 2.57 -19.79 -10.10
CA GLY A 412 3.78 -19.09 -10.50
C GLY A 412 4.87 -20.01 -11.05
N ASN A 413 4.99 -21.23 -10.55
CA ASN A 413 6.04 -22.18 -10.98
C ASN A 413 5.57 -23.14 -12.07
N ARG A 414 4.27 -23.41 -12.16
CA ARG A 414 3.63 -24.25 -13.19
C ARG A 414 3.72 -23.59 -14.56
#